data_AF-A0A7K3VEZ8-F1
#
_entry.id   AF-A0A7K3VEZ8-F1
#
_cell.length_a   1.000
_cell.length_b   1.000
_cell.length_c   1.000
_cell.angle_alpha   90.00
_cell.angle_beta   90.00
_cell.angle_gamma   90.00
#
_symmetry.space_group_name_H-M   'P 1'
#
loop_
_entity.id
_entity.type
_entity.pdbx_description
1 polymer ?
#
loop_
_entity_poly.entity_id
_entity_poly.type
_entity_poly.pdbx_seq_one_letter_code
_entity_poly.pdbx_strand_id
1 'polypeptide(L)'
;MSLSFYARNVAKSECSRRQIRRQMEMAGRTLRGDKFWTEKECEVIRQCGGDFDKIQKRLKHRTRIAISAQCRKMGIRKRIRHEWTAADISRLGKLYPSAAAAEICAIFSHSTWVNIRQVAQYHGFRRRDDTYSLTGYPTLDEVRRRCREIKWSMIDLDKAARTGQYFSKSRWIGKKINHRALGRAIEALDGTVKAEWREY
;
A
#
# COMPACT_ATOMS: atom_id res chain seq x y z
N MET A 1 -30.86 -27.86 -21.76
CA MET A 1 -29.79 -27.60 -22.76
C MET A 1 -28.96 -28.88 -22.93
N SER A 2 -28.69 -29.34 -24.15
CA SER A 2 -28.01 -30.63 -24.38
C SER A 2 -26.47 -30.50 -24.40
N LEU A 3 -25.77 -31.59 -24.07
CA LEU A 3 -24.30 -31.71 -24.17
C LEU A 3 -23.77 -31.37 -25.58
N SER A 4 -24.55 -31.69 -26.61
CA SER A 4 -24.25 -31.40 -28.03
C SER A 4 -24.26 -29.90 -28.37
N PHE A 5 -24.93 -29.05 -27.59
CA PHE A 5 -24.87 -27.61 -27.73
C PHE A 5 -23.55 -27.05 -27.16
N TYR A 6 -23.13 -27.52 -25.99
CA TYR A 6 -21.85 -27.14 -25.38
C TYR A 6 -20.66 -27.58 -26.23
N ALA A 7 -20.67 -28.81 -26.76
CA ALA A 7 -19.60 -29.31 -27.62
C ALA A 7 -19.42 -28.47 -28.91
N ARG A 8 -20.52 -28.07 -29.55
CA ARG A 8 -20.51 -27.18 -30.73
C ARG A 8 -19.94 -25.79 -30.41
N ASN A 9 -20.30 -25.24 -29.25
CA ASN A 9 -19.78 -23.95 -28.80
C ASN A 9 -18.28 -24.02 -28.47
N VAL A 10 -17.82 -25.12 -27.86
CA VAL A 10 -16.39 -25.36 -27.61
C VAL A 10 -15.63 -25.43 -28.93
N ALA A 11 -16.06 -26.25 -29.90
CA ALA A 11 -15.41 -26.37 -31.20
C ALA A 11 -15.33 -25.03 -31.96
N LYS A 12 -16.44 -24.27 -32.00
CA LYS A 12 -16.44 -22.92 -32.60
C LYS A 12 -15.48 -21.97 -31.89
N SER A 13 -15.42 -22.03 -30.56
CA SER A 13 -14.48 -21.21 -29.77
C SER A 13 -13.02 -21.56 -30.06
N GLU A 14 -12.70 -22.85 -30.23
CA GLU A 14 -11.36 -23.31 -30.56
C GLU A 14 -10.94 -22.88 -31.97
N CYS A 15 -11.84 -23.02 -32.95
CA CYS A 15 -11.59 -22.54 -34.31
C CYS A 15 -11.34 -21.03 -34.34
N SER A 16 -12.17 -20.25 -33.64
CA SER A 16 -11.97 -18.79 -33.51
C SER A 16 -10.64 -18.46 -32.84
N ARG A 17 -10.26 -19.15 -31.75
CA ARG A 17 -8.94 -18.99 -31.09
C ARG A 17 -7.79 -19.27 -32.04
N ARG A 18 -7.88 -20.32 -32.86
CA ARG A 18 -6.86 -20.67 -33.86
C ARG A 18 -6.73 -19.60 -34.95
N GLN A 19 -7.86 -19.10 -35.47
CA GLN A 19 -7.88 -18.03 -36.47
C GLN A 19 -7.28 -16.74 -35.93
N ILE A 20 -7.69 -16.31 -34.74
CA ILE A 20 -7.15 -15.12 -34.06
C ILE A 20 -5.64 -15.27 -33.84
N ARG A 21 -5.18 -16.44 -33.38
CA ARG A 21 -3.76 -16.71 -33.19
C ARG A 21 -2.99 -16.61 -34.51
N ARG A 22 -3.50 -17.19 -35.59
CA ARG A 22 -2.89 -17.11 -36.92
C ARG A 22 -2.80 -15.67 -37.42
N GLN A 23 -3.85 -14.87 -37.22
CA GLN A 23 -3.81 -13.44 -37.56
C GLN A 23 -2.76 -12.69 -36.73
N MET A 24 -2.65 -12.97 -35.43
CA MET A 24 -1.62 -12.36 -34.57
C MET A 24 -0.19 -12.79 -34.97
N GLU A 25 0.01 -14.04 -35.38
CA GLU A 25 1.29 -14.55 -35.88
C GLU A 25 1.71 -13.82 -37.16
N MET A 26 0.79 -13.64 -38.10
CA MET A 26 1.03 -12.91 -39.36
C MET A 26 1.30 -11.42 -39.11
N ALA A 27 0.53 -10.78 -38.22
CA ALA A 27 0.68 -9.36 -37.90
C ALA A 27 1.86 -9.07 -36.96
N GLY A 28 2.42 -10.09 -36.29
CA GLY A 28 3.48 -9.94 -35.28
C GLY A 28 3.06 -9.14 -34.04
N ARG A 29 1.77 -8.85 -33.88
CA ARG A 29 1.19 -8.05 -32.79
C ARG A 29 -0.08 -8.71 -32.26
N THR A 30 -0.34 -8.51 -30.97
CA THR A 30 -1.59 -8.87 -30.31
C THR A 30 -2.68 -7.85 -30.66
N LEU A 31 -3.94 -8.19 -30.36
CA LEU A 31 -5.08 -7.27 -30.54
C LEU A 31 -4.93 -5.94 -29.78
N ARG A 32 -4.11 -5.90 -28.73
CA ARG A 32 -3.81 -4.69 -27.95
C ARG A 32 -2.64 -3.86 -28.52
N GLY A 33 -2.00 -4.34 -29.60
CA GLY A 33 -0.83 -3.70 -30.21
C GLY A 33 0.52 -4.18 -29.66
N ASP A 34 0.54 -4.96 -28.58
CA ASP A 34 1.77 -5.52 -28.02
C ASP A 34 2.40 -6.54 -28.97
N LYS A 35 3.74 -6.60 -29.02
CA LYS A 35 4.48 -7.52 -29.89
C LYS A 35 4.18 -8.99 -29.54
N PHE A 36 3.70 -9.78 -30.50
CA PHE A 36 3.22 -11.14 -30.30
C PHE A 36 4.35 -12.09 -29.92
N TRP A 37 4.13 -13.00 -28.96
CA TRP A 37 5.12 -14.00 -28.55
C TRP A 37 5.05 -15.22 -29.48
N THR A 38 6.11 -15.42 -30.26
CA THR A 38 6.20 -16.58 -31.16
C THR A 38 6.52 -17.86 -30.39
N GLU A 39 6.18 -19.01 -30.97
CA GLU A 39 6.48 -20.32 -30.36
C GLU A 39 8.00 -20.51 -30.19
N LYS A 40 8.81 -20.00 -31.13
CA LYS A 40 10.28 -20.02 -31.05
C LYS A 40 10.80 -19.26 -29.83
N GLU A 41 10.25 -18.06 -29.57
CA GLU A 41 10.62 -17.29 -28.37
C GLU A 41 10.18 -18.00 -27.08
N CYS A 42 9.00 -18.62 -27.08
CA CYS A 42 8.51 -19.38 -25.93
C CYS A 42 9.40 -20.61 -25.66
N GLU A 43 9.88 -21.28 -26.70
CA GLU A 43 10.79 -22.42 -26.58
C GLU A 43 12.14 -22.01 -25.96
N VAL A 44 12.69 -20.86 -26.38
CA VAL A 44 13.90 -20.30 -25.75
C VAL A 44 13.68 -20.07 -24.24
N ILE A 45 12.50 -19.58 -23.86
CA ILE A 45 12.15 -19.38 -22.44
C ILE A 45 12.06 -20.72 -21.69
N ARG A 46 11.44 -21.76 -22.29
CA ARG A 46 11.36 -23.10 -21.70
C ARG A 46 12.75 -23.69 -21.47
N GLN A 47 13.62 -23.61 -22.47
CA GLN A 47 14.99 -24.14 -22.41
C GLN A 47 15.86 -23.46 -21.34
N CYS A 48 15.69 -22.14 -21.14
CA CYS A 48 16.50 -21.41 -20.18
C CYS A 48 16.00 -21.49 -18.73
N GLY A 49 14.84 -22.10 -18.46
CA GLY A 49 14.41 -22.47 -17.11
C GLY A 49 14.23 -21.31 -16.11
N GLY A 50 14.19 -20.06 -16.56
CA GLY A 50 14.09 -18.87 -15.71
C GLY A 50 15.38 -18.07 -15.51
N ASP A 51 16.48 -18.43 -16.19
CA ASP A 51 17.69 -17.61 -16.23
C ASP A 51 17.48 -16.38 -17.14
N PHE A 52 17.12 -15.25 -16.52
CA PHE A 52 16.73 -14.02 -17.24
C PHE A 52 17.87 -13.43 -18.07
N ASP A 53 19.12 -13.57 -17.62
CA ASP A 53 20.26 -12.99 -18.33
C ASP A 53 20.55 -13.77 -19.60
N LYS A 54 20.44 -15.11 -19.56
CA LYS A 54 20.53 -15.95 -20.76
C LYS A 54 19.37 -15.70 -21.73
N ILE A 55 18.14 -15.55 -21.22
CA ILE A 55 16.99 -15.26 -22.08
C ILE A 55 17.15 -13.89 -22.74
N GLN A 56 17.58 -12.87 -21.99
CA GLN A 56 17.78 -11.52 -22.52
C GLN A 56 18.90 -11.46 -23.57
N LYS A 57 19.97 -12.24 -23.43
CA LYS A 57 21.03 -12.37 -24.44
C LYS A 57 20.53 -13.00 -25.74
N ARG A 58 19.60 -13.97 -25.67
CA ARG A 58 19.00 -14.64 -26.83
C ARG A 58 17.85 -13.83 -27.46
N LEU A 59 17.11 -13.07 -26.65
CA LEU A 59 15.96 -12.27 -27.06
C LEU A 59 16.24 -10.77 -26.87
N LYS A 60 17.26 -10.24 -27.56
CA LYS A 60 17.70 -8.83 -27.43
C LYS A 60 16.62 -7.80 -27.75
N HIS A 61 15.64 -8.16 -28.58
CA HIS A 61 14.51 -7.31 -28.96
C HIS A 61 13.37 -7.29 -27.93
N ARG A 62 13.49 -8.02 -26.81
CA ARG A 62 12.51 -8.04 -25.72
C ARG A 62 13.09 -7.43 -24.45
N THR A 63 12.28 -6.65 -23.75
CA THR A 63 12.68 -6.10 -22.46
C THR A 63 12.65 -7.18 -21.38
N ARG A 64 13.50 -7.02 -20.35
CA ARG A 64 13.54 -7.92 -19.18
C ARG A 64 12.18 -8.06 -18.49
N ILE A 65 11.40 -6.97 -18.46
CA ILE A 65 10.04 -6.96 -17.88
C ILE A 65 9.10 -7.86 -18.70
N ALA A 66 9.13 -7.76 -20.03
CA ALA A 66 8.31 -8.59 -20.90
C ALA A 66 8.65 -10.08 -20.75
N ILE A 67 9.95 -10.41 -20.68
CA ILE A 67 10.42 -11.77 -20.43
C ILE A 67 9.89 -12.29 -19.08
N SER A 68 10.05 -11.51 -18.01
CA SER A 68 9.57 -11.88 -16.67
C SER A 68 8.05 -12.12 -16.63
N ALA A 69 7.27 -11.27 -17.29
CA ALA A 69 5.82 -11.42 -17.41
C ALA A 69 5.45 -12.70 -18.18
N GLN A 70 6.16 -13.01 -19.27
CA GLN A 70 5.93 -14.21 -20.06
C GLN A 70 6.33 -15.49 -19.31
N CYS A 71 7.48 -15.52 -18.63
CA CYS A 71 7.87 -16.65 -17.77
C CYS A 71 6.83 -16.93 -16.69
N ARG A 72 6.21 -15.87 -16.12
CA ARG A 72 5.13 -16.00 -15.16
C ARG A 72 3.85 -16.55 -15.80
N LYS A 73 3.51 -16.10 -17.01
CA LYS A 73 2.35 -16.62 -17.77
C LYS A 73 2.52 -18.10 -18.14
N MET A 74 3.75 -18.53 -18.42
CA MET A 74 4.10 -19.92 -18.74
C MET A 74 4.26 -20.81 -17.51
N GLY A 75 4.10 -20.30 -16.29
CA GLY A 75 4.20 -21.09 -15.06
C GLY A 75 5.62 -21.51 -14.66
N ILE A 76 6.65 -21.09 -15.40
CA ILE A 76 8.06 -21.41 -15.12
C ILE A 76 8.50 -20.76 -13.80
N ARG A 77 7.99 -19.55 -13.52
CA ARG A 77 8.23 -18.89 -12.24
C ARG A 77 7.16 -19.29 -11.23
N LYS A 78 7.53 -20.10 -10.24
CA LYS A 78 6.69 -20.30 -9.05
C LYS A 78 6.56 -18.97 -8.31
N ARG A 79 5.32 -18.57 -8.05
CA ARG A 79 5.01 -17.40 -7.22
C ARG A 79 5.23 -17.83 -5.77
N ILE A 80 6.47 -17.72 -5.28
CA ILE A 80 6.75 -17.92 -3.85
C ILE A 80 6.09 -16.75 -3.13
N ARG A 81 4.82 -16.94 -2.75
CA ARG A 81 4.12 -16.07 -1.83
C ARG A 81 3.84 -16.92 -0.61
N HIS A 82 4.36 -16.49 0.53
CA HIS A 82 3.90 -17.02 1.80
C HIS A 82 2.39 -16.76 1.91
N GLU A 83 1.66 -17.78 2.32
CA GLU A 83 0.23 -17.68 2.61
C GLU A 83 0.06 -17.19 4.04
N TRP A 84 -0.56 -16.03 4.21
CA TRP A 84 -0.81 -15.47 5.53
C TRP A 84 -1.88 -16.28 6.24
N THR A 85 -1.50 -16.98 7.31
CA THR A 85 -2.44 -17.74 8.13
C THR A 85 -3.24 -16.82 9.04
N ALA A 86 -4.40 -17.30 9.53
CA ALA A 86 -5.19 -16.56 10.52
C ALA A 86 -4.41 -16.27 11.81
N ALA A 87 -3.49 -17.16 12.19
CA ALA A 87 -2.59 -16.96 13.33
C ALA A 87 -1.60 -15.82 13.07
N ASP A 88 -1.04 -15.74 11.85
CA ASP A 88 -0.14 -14.65 11.46
C ASP A 88 -0.85 -13.30 11.47
N ILE A 89 -2.08 -13.24 10.95
CA ILE A 89 -2.91 -12.03 10.94
C ILE A 89 -3.22 -11.58 12.38
N SER A 90 -3.60 -12.53 13.24
CA SER A 90 -3.89 -12.23 14.65
C SER A 90 -2.65 -11.74 15.40
N ARG A 91 -1.48 -12.33 15.13
CA ARG A 91 -0.21 -11.90 15.70
C ARG A 91 0.20 -10.52 15.18
N LEU A 92 0.02 -10.26 13.88
CA LEU A 92 0.27 -8.98 13.26
C LEU A 92 -0.62 -7.89 13.87
N GLY A 93 -1.91 -8.13 14.06
CA GLY A 93 -2.85 -7.17 14.64
C GLY A 93 -2.46 -6.72 16.06
N LYS A 94 -1.86 -7.60 16.86
CA LYS A 94 -1.36 -7.27 18.20
C LYS A 94 -0.08 -6.44 18.18
N LEU A 95 0.85 -6.78 17.28
CA LEU A 95 2.18 -6.18 17.23
C LEU A 95 2.22 -4.88 16.43
N TYR A 96 1.49 -4.80 15.31
CA TYR A 96 1.57 -3.71 14.35
C TYR A 96 1.29 -2.31 14.95
N PRO A 97 0.36 -2.13 15.92
CA PRO A 97 0.10 -0.84 16.52
C PRO A 97 1.28 -0.24 17.31
N SER A 98 2.13 -1.06 17.93
CA SER A 98 3.12 -0.61 18.94
C SER A 98 4.56 -1.02 18.64
N ALA A 99 4.78 -2.19 18.03
CA ALA A 99 6.12 -2.72 17.80
C ALA A 99 6.88 -1.95 16.71
N ALA A 100 8.22 -1.97 16.78
CA ALA A 100 9.07 -1.35 15.78
C ALA A 100 9.02 -2.14 14.46
N ALA A 101 9.31 -1.47 13.33
CA ALA A 101 9.27 -2.15 12.03
C ALA A 101 10.29 -3.31 11.95
N ALA A 102 11.46 -3.13 12.57
CA ALA A 102 12.51 -4.13 12.64
C ALA A 102 12.06 -5.40 13.41
N GLU A 103 11.39 -5.24 14.54
CA GLU A 103 10.86 -6.34 15.35
C GLU A 103 9.80 -7.14 14.58
N ILE A 104 8.89 -6.44 13.90
CA ILE A 104 7.87 -7.07 13.07
C ILE A 104 8.53 -7.87 11.93
N CYS A 105 9.55 -7.31 11.28
CA CYS A 105 10.30 -8.02 10.23
C CYS A 105 11.05 -9.25 10.79
N ALA A 106 11.57 -9.18 12.02
CA ALA A 106 12.23 -10.32 12.65
C ALA A 106 11.25 -11.48 12.92
N ILE A 107 10.03 -11.16 13.36
CA ILE A 107 8.96 -12.14 13.62
C ILE A 107 8.42 -12.75 12.31
N PHE A 108 8.27 -11.94 11.26
CA PHE A 108 7.78 -12.36 9.96
C PHE A 108 8.91 -12.47 8.94
N SER A 109 9.95 -13.26 9.24
CA SER A 109 11.15 -13.43 8.40
C SER A 109 10.88 -13.95 6.98
N HIS A 110 9.74 -14.61 6.77
CA HIS A 110 9.28 -15.10 5.47
C HIS A 110 8.67 -14.01 4.57
N SER A 111 8.41 -12.80 5.10
CA SER A 111 7.75 -11.71 4.39
C SER A 111 8.60 -10.43 4.41
N THR A 112 8.55 -9.68 3.32
CA THR A 112 9.15 -8.34 3.29
C THR A 112 8.27 -7.32 4.01
N TRP A 113 8.86 -6.26 4.55
CA TRP A 113 8.12 -5.16 5.19
C TRP A 113 6.98 -4.60 4.30
N VAL A 114 7.22 -4.51 3.00
CA VAL A 114 6.21 -4.05 2.03
C VAL A 114 4.98 -4.97 2.02
N ASN A 115 5.20 -6.29 2.03
CA ASN A 115 4.12 -7.28 2.09
C ASN A 115 3.36 -7.18 3.42
N ILE A 116 4.09 -7.09 4.53
CA ILE A 116 3.52 -6.96 5.87
C ILE A 116 2.64 -5.70 5.97
N ARG A 117 3.12 -4.56 5.45
CA ARG A 117 2.36 -3.31 5.39
C ARG A 117 1.09 -3.44 4.55
N GLN A 118 1.16 -4.11 3.40
CA GLN A 118 -0.02 -4.33 2.55
C GLN A 118 -1.07 -5.19 3.26
N VAL A 119 -0.64 -6.24 3.94
CA VAL A 119 -1.52 -7.13 4.72
C VAL A 119 -2.15 -6.37 5.88
N ALA A 120 -1.35 -5.58 6.61
CA ALA A 120 -1.85 -4.73 7.69
C ALA A 120 -2.90 -3.73 7.18
N GLN A 121 -2.66 -3.08 6.03
CA GLN A 121 -3.63 -2.17 5.42
C GLN A 121 -4.91 -2.88 4.98
N TYR A 122 -4.79 -4.07 4.37
CA TYR A 122 -5.92 -4.88 3.95
C TYR A 122 -6.82 -5.26 5.15
N HIS A 123 -6.21 -5.59 6.29
CA HIS A 123 -6.93 -5.88 7.54
C HIS A 123 -7.24 -4.64 8.41
N GLY A 124 -6.92 -3.43 7.93
CA GLY A 124 -7.22 -2.18 8.62
C GLY A 124 -6.35 -1.88 9.86
N PHE A 125 -5.26 -2.61 10.08
CA PHE A 125 -4.35 -2.35 11.20
C PHE A 125 -3.58 -1.04 10.96
N ARG A 126 -3.61 -0.16 11.97
CA ARG A 126 -2.93 1.14 11.96
C ARG A 126 -1.84 1.15 13.03
N ARG A 127 -0.69 1.75 12.71
CA ARG A 127 0.33 2.04 13.72
C ARG A 127 -0.19 3.18 14.59
N ARG A 128 0.04 3.12 15.90
CA ARG A 128 -0.21 4.26 16.78
C ARG A 128 0.82 5.33 16.42
N ASP A 129 0.35 6.48 16.00
CA ASP A 129 1.23 7.64 15.82
C ASP A 129 1.46 8.24 17.21
N ASP A 130 2.68 8.09 17.74
CA ASP A 130 3.04 8.59 19.08
C ASP A 130 3.48 10.06 19.04
N THR A 131 3.56 10.66 17.85
CA THR A 131 4.13 12.00 17.69
C THR A 131 3.14 12.96 17.06
N TYR A 132 2.63 13.90 17.86
CA TYR A 132 2.17 15.16 17.29
C TYR A 132 3.40 15.92 16.81
N SER A 133 3.53 16.10 15.50
CA SER A 133 4.59 16.95 14.94
C SER A 133 4.52 18.35 15.55
N LEU A 134 5.67 18.93 15.90
CA LEU A 134 5.71 20.31 16.39
C LEU A 134 5.30 21.24 15.25
N THR A 135 4.40 22.16 15.55
CA THR A 135 3.83 23.14 14.62
C THR A 135 4.69 24.39 14.44
N GLY A 136 5.70 24.59 15.28
CA GLY A 136 6.57 25.76 15.25
C GLY A 136 5.97 26.99 15.95
N TYR A 137 4.78 26.84 16.54
CA TYR A 137 4.15 27.85 17.38
C TYR A 137 4.28 27.41 18.85
N PRO A 138 5.03 28.13 19.70
CA PRO A 138 5.35 27.69 21.05
C PRO A 138 4.13 27.29 21.89
N THR A 139 3.05 28.08 21.82
CA THR A 139 1.82 27.85 22.59
C THR A 139 1.02 26.63 22.11
N LEU A 140 0.96 26.38 20.80
CA LEU A 140 0.31 25.19 20.25
C LEU A 140 1.14 23.92 20.53
N ASP A 141 2.46 24.06 20.50
CA ASP A 141 3.39 22.96 20.78
C ASP A 141 3.31 22.53 22.25
N GLU A 142 3.11 23.48 23.17
CA GLU A 142 2.87 23.20 24.58
C GLU A 142 1.54 22.46 24.83
N VAL A 143 0.45 22.93 24.22
CA VAL A 143 -0.86 22.23 24.27
C VAL A 143 -0.73 20.81 23.71
N ARG A 144 0.00 20.63 22.60
CA ARG A 144 0.26 19.31 22.00
C ARG A 144 1.09 18.41 22.91
N ARG A 145 2.08 18.96 23.62
CA ARG A 145 2.88 18.23 24.61
C ARG A 145 2.04 17.76 25.78
N ARG A 146 1.19 18.63 26.34
CA ARG A 146 0.27 18.28 27.43
C ARG A 146 -0.75 17.23 27.02
N CYS A 147 -1.30 17.32 25.81
CA CYS A 147 -2.17 16.26 25.27
C CYS A 147 -1.46 14.90 25.21
N ARG A 148 -0.17 14.88 24.86
CA ARG A 148 0.63 13.65 24.84
C ARG A 148 0.80 13.07 26.24
N GLU A 149 1.09 13.89 27.24
CA GLU A 149 1.23 13.46 28.64
C GLU A 149 -0.05 12.79 29.15
N ILE A 150 -1.21 13.38 28.83
CA ILE A 150 -2.54 12.90 29.24
C ILE A 150 -3.06 11.79 28.31
N LYS A 151 -2.31 11.46 27.24
CA LYS A 151 -2.69 10.50 26.18
C LYS A 151 -4.02 10.83 25.50
N TRP A 152 -4.34 12.11 25.39
CA TRP A 152 -5.52 12.58 24.67
C TRP A 152 -5.24 12.73 23.19
N SER A 153 -6.21 12.32 22.35
CA SER A 153 -6.16 12.64 20.93
C SER A 153 -6.54 14.10 20.68
N MET A 154 -6.08 14.68 19.56
CA MET A 154 -6.53 16.02 19.14
C MET A 154 -8.06 16.08 18.91
N ILE A 155 -8.69 14.95 18.62
CA ILE A 155 -10.16 14.84 18.53
C ILE A 155 -10.78 14.95 19.93
N ASP A 156 -10.16 14.34 20.92
CA ASP A 156 -10.63 14.40 22.32
C ASP A 156 -10.43 15.82 22.88
N LEU A 157 -9.33 16.49 22.54
CA LEU A 157 -9.13 17.91 22.86
C LEU A 157 -10.23 18.78 22.24
N ASP A 158 -10.55 18.58 20.96
CA ASP A 158 -11.60 19.34 20.28
C ASP A 158 -12.99 19.14 20.93
N LYS A 159 -13.26 17.93 21.44
CA LYS A 159 -14.48 17.60 22.19
C LYS A 159 -14.49 18.28 23.56
N ALA A 160 -13.39 18.20 24.31
CA ALA A 160 -13.26 18.79 25.64
C ALA A 160 -13.35 20.32 25.58
N ALA A 161 -12.61 20.96 24.67
CA ALA A 161 -12.57 22.41 24.50
C ALA A 161 -13.78 22.98 23.72
N ARG A 162 -14.67 22.12 23.20
CA ARG A 162 -15.80 22.50 22.33
C ARG A 162 -15.37 23.40 21.16
N THR A 163 -14.22 23.09 20.57
CA THR A 163 -13.64 23.81 19.42
C THR A 163 -13.99 23.17 18.07
N GLY A 164 -14.67 22.02 18.11
CA GLY A 164 -15.24 21.35 16.94
C GLY A 164 -14.20 20.53 16.19
N GLN A 165 -13.54 21.12 15.20
CA GLN A 165 -12.52 20.46 14.37
C GLN A 165 -11.26 21.32 14.23
N TYR A 166 -10.96 22.15 15.22
CA TYR A 166 -9.86 23.10 15.13
C TYR A 166 -8.51 22.39 15.26
N PHE A 167 -8.36 21.54 16.28
CA PHE A 167 -7.14 20.80 16.59
C PHE A 167 -6.97 19.54 15.75
N SER A 168 -8.05 18.79 15.56
CA SER A 168 -8.06 17.55 14.77
C SER A 168 -7.71 17.75 13.29
N LYS A 169 -8.14 18.87 12.68
CA LYS A 169 -7.86 19.20 11.26
C LYS A 169 -6.79 20.27 11.07
N SER A 170 -6.07 20.66 12.13
CA SER A 170 -5.05 21.72 12.07
C SER A 170 -5.52 22.99 11.35
N ARG A 171 -6.72 23.50 11.69
CA ARG A 171 -7.37 24.61 10.96
C ARG A 171 -6.66 25.97 11.05
N TRP A 172 -5.55 26.06 11.78
CA TRP A 172 -4.65 27.23 11.79
C TRP A 172 -3.66 27.24 10.62
N ILE A 173 -3.41 26.12 9.93
CA ILE A 173 -2.47 26.11 8.81
C ILE A 173 -3.01 27.01 7.69
N GLY A 174 -2.22 28.02 7.31
CA GLY A 174 -2.59 29.03 6.31
C GLY A 174 -3.58 30.09 6.79
N LYS A 175 -3.88 30.16 8.10
CA LYS A 175 -4.82 31.12 8.70
C LYS A 175 -4.25 31.73 9.97
N LYS A 176 -4.84 32.83 10.44
CA LYS A 176 -4.52 33.40 11.76
C LYS A 176 -4.92 32.42 12.87
N ILE A 177 -4.10 32.34 13.92
CA ILE A 177 -4.36 31.49 15.08
C ILE A 177 -5.58 32.03 15.82
N ASN A 178 -6.49 31.13 16.20
CA ASN A 178 -7.68 31.49 16.94
C ASN A 178 -7.37 31.43 18.44
N HIS A 179 -7.06 32.58 19.02
CA HIS A 179 -6.72 32.70 20.45
C HIS A 179 -7.85 32.22 21.37
N ARG A 180 -9.12 32.30 20.95
CA ARG A 180 -10.27 31.79 21.72
C ARG A 180 -10.25 30.26 21.78
N ALA A 181 -9.97 29.61 20.66
CA ALA A 181 -9.87 28.15 20.62
C ALA A 181 -8.66 27.66 21.44
N LEU A 182 -7.57 28.42 21.41
CA LEU A 182 -6.38 28.14 22.20
C LEU A 182 -6.63 28.29 23.71
N GLY A 183 -7.26 29.39 24.14
CA GLY A 183 -7.60 29.61 25.55
C GLY A 183 -8.47 28.48 26.12
N ARG A 184 -9.52 28.08 25.38
CA ARG A 184 -10.38 26.95 25.77
C ARG A 184 -9.64 25.62 25.85
N ALA A 185 -8.67 25.39 24.96
CA ALA A 185 -7.86 24.18 25.00
C ALA A 185 -6.92 24.18 26.21
N ILE A 186 -6.35 25.33 26.57
CA ILE A 186 -5.51 25.47 27.77
C ILE A 186 -6.36 25.23 29.01
N GLU A 187 -7.54 25.83 29.12
CA GLU A 187 -8.48 25.59 30.23
C GLU A 187 -8.91 24.12 30.31
N ALA A 188 -9.20 23.47 29.18
CA ALA A 188 -9.58 22.06 29.13
C ALA A 188 -8.44 21.08 29.51
N LEU A 189 -7.19 21.56 29.54
CA LEU A 189 -6.01 20.82 29.98
C LEU A 189 -5.54 21.27 31.37
N ASP A 190 -6.43 21.90 32.14
CA ASP A 190 -6.21 22.46 33.48
C ASP A 190 -5.09 23.51 33.54
N GLY A 191 -4.85 24.20 32.43
CA GLY A 191 -3.91 25.31 32.33
C GLY A 191 -4.57 26.67 32.59
N THR A 192 -3.77 27.65 33.00
CA THR A 192 -4.21 29.04 33.20
C THR A 192 -3.55 29.97 32.20
N VAL A 193 -4.33 30.85 31.56
CA VAL A 193 -3.79 31.88 30.66
C VAL A 193 -3.49 33.14 31.47
N LYS A 194 -2.23 33.60 31.46
CA LYS A 194 -1.80 34.88 32.06
C LYS A 194 -1.42 35.86 30.95
N ALA A 195 -1.81 37.12 31.11
CA ALA A 195 -1.39 38.20 30.24
C ALA A 195 -0.13 38.85 30.83
N GLU A 196 0.96 38.80 30.08
CA GLU A 196 2.21 39.50 30.40
C GLU A 196 2.40 40.61 29.38
N TRP A 197 2.60 41.84 29.87
CA TRP A 197 2.96 42.99 29.06
C TRP A 197 4.47 43.15 29.11
N ARG A 198 5.09 43.54 27.99
CA ARG A 198 6.51 43.90 28.01
C ARG A 198 6.66 45.13 28.90
N GLU A 199 7.48 45.03 29.93
CA GLU A 199 7.96 46.19 30.67
C GLU A 199 8.80 47.04 29.71
N TYR A 200 8.48 48.33 29.63
CA TYR A 200 9.18 49.32 28.79
C TYR A 200 10.26 50.02 29.58
#